data_AF-A0A6A5HWA2-F1
#
_entry.id   AF-A0A6A5HWA2-F1
#
_cell.length_a   1.000
_cell.length_b   1.000
_cell.length_c   1.000
_cell.angle_alpha   90.00
_cell.angle_beta   90.00
_cell.angle_gamma   90.00
#
_symmetry.space_group_name_H-M   'P 1'
#
loop_
_entity.id
_entity.type
_entity.pdbx_description
1 polymer ?
#
loop_
_entity_poly.entity_id
_entity_poly.type
_entity_poly.pdbx_seq_one_letter_code
_entity_poly.pdbx_strand_id
1 'polypeptide(L)'
;MARLNMSERQLREQSEALRLEKKQLQNELTQARRDLNQSLRNQAEAQVIHEDDVNELREVRAALAAIRVVVGGYGGGRGIHAAMAGVQCTVCLQEFTGPKGNRVPKLLPCGHTFSERSRVSRRGTGFGARVSTENAATAIHNNFILFNNQ
;
A
#
# COMPACT_ATOMS: atom_id res chain seq x y z
N MET A 1 86.87 18.94 8.37
CA MET A 1 85.52 18.49 8.79
C MET A 1 85.47 18.47 10.31
N ALA A 2 84.68 19.33 10.94
CA ALA A 2 84.58 19.38 12.40
C ALA A 2 83.83 18.14 12.93
N ARG A 3 84.42 17.42 13.90
CA ARG A 3 83.76 16.30 14.59
C ARG A 3 82.80 16.87 15.62
N LEU A 4 81.50 16.67 15.41
CA LEU A 4 80.46 17.00 16.39
C LEU A 4 80.63 16.15 17.65
N ASN A 5 80.36 16.73 18.81
CA ASN A 5 80.37 16.00 20.06
C ASN A 5 79.15 15.03 20.14
N MET A 6 79.16 14.09 21.09
CA MET A 6 78.07 13.11 21.24
C MET A 6 76.70 13.73 21.57
N SER A 7 76.65 14.80 22.37
CA SER A 7 75.39 15.49 22.71
C SER A 7 74.81 16.26 21.52
N GLU A 8 75.67 16.83 20.66
CA GLU A 8 75.25 17.52 19.43
C GLU A 8 74.68 16.55 18.41
N ARG A 9 75.20 15.32 18.33
CA ARG A 9 74.59 14.26 17.50
C ARG A 9 73.22 13.87 18.00
N GLN A 10 73.08 13.62 19.30
CA GLN A 10 71.79 13.25 19.91
C GLN A 10 70.74 14.34 19.70
N LEU A 11 71.10 15.62 19.84
CA LEU A 11 70.18 16.73 19.58
C LEU A 11 69.74 16.81 18.10
N ARG A 12 70.64 16.53 17.16
CA ARG A 12 70.30 16.47 15.73
C ARG A 12 69.37 15.31 15.42
N GLU A 13 69.66 14.13 15.95
CA GLU A 13 68.80 12.94 15.80
C GLU A 13 67.40 13.18 16.38
N GLN A 14 67.30 13.78 17.57
CA GLN A 14 66.01 14.15 18.18
C GLN A 14 65.25 15.20 17.35
N SER A 15 65.95 16.22 16.85
CA SER A 15 65.36 17.25 15.98
C SER A 15 64.82 16.64 14.68
N GLU A 16 65.56 15.70 14.08
CA GLU A 16 65.14 15.01 12.85
C GLU A 16 63.94 14.10 13.11
N ALA A 17 63.93 13.36 14.22
CA ALA A 17 62.80 12.53 14.64
C ALA A 17 61.53 13.37 14.84
N LEU A 18 61.60 14.48 15.59
CA LEU A 18 60.48 15.39 15.78
C LEU A 18 59.98 16.02 14.47
N ARG A 19 60.90 16.32 13.54
CA ARG A 19 60.53 16.84 12.22
C ARG A 19 59.76 15.80 11.39
N LEU A 20 60.13 14.53 11.51
CA LEU A 20 59.45 13.43 10.83
C LEU A 20 58.06 13.19 11.44
N GLU A 21 57.97 13.15 12.77
CA GLU A 21 56.73 12.98 13.50
C GLU A 21 55.73 14.11 13.21
N LYS A 22 56.20 15.36 13.19
CA LYS A 22 55.36 16.51 12.80
C LYS A 22 54.79 16.34 11.39
N LYS A 23 55.59 15.89 10.43
CA LYS A 23 55.10 15.64 9.06
C LYS A 23 54.07 14.52 9.03
N GLN A 24 54.29 13.46 9.80
CA GLN A 24 53.37 12.34 9.89
C GLN A 24 52.03 12.77 10.48
N LEU A 25 52.03 13.50 11.60
CA LEU A 25 50.82 14.06 12.21
C LEU A 25 50.11 15.04 11.27
N GLN A 26 50.84 15.84 10.48
CA GLN A 26 50.23 16.71 9.47
C GLN A 26 49.53 15.91 8.37
N ASN A 27 50.12 14.80 7.93
CA ASN A 27 49.50 13.92 6.94
C ASN A 27 48.24 13.24 7.51
N GLU A 28 48.31 12.73 8.74
CA GLU A 28 47.18 12.13 9.45
C GLU A 28 46.04 13.12 9.66
N LEU A 29 46.34 14.35 10.08
CA LEU A 29 45.34 15.42 10.21
C LEU A 29 44.66 15.72 8.86
N THR A 30 45.43 15.75 7.79
CA THR A 30 44.90 16.00 6.44
C THR A 30 44.01 14.85 5.98
N GLN A 31 44.39 13.61 6.32
CA GLN A 31 43.59 12.42 6.03
C GLN A 31 42.28 12.43 6.83
N ALA A 32 42.34 12.64 8.15
CA ALA A 32 41.17 12.72 9.02
C ALA A 32 40.19 13.81 8.57
N ARG A 33 40.69 14.96 8.08
CA ARG A 33 39.84 16.01 7.50
C ARG A 33 39.13 15.55 6.22
N ARG A 34 39.78 14.76 5.37
CA ARG A 34 39.14 14.19 4.18
C ARG A 34 38.06 13.19 4.57
N ASP A 35 38.36 12.31 5.50
CA ASP A 35 37.43 11.26 5.96
C ASP A 35 36.20 11.87 6.64
N LEU A 36 36.39 12.91 7.47
CA LEU A 36 35.29 13.65 8.09
C LEU A 36 34.38 14.31 7.05
N ASN A 37 34.97 15.00 6.06
CA ASN A 37 34.18 15.64 5.00
C ASN A 37 33.40 14.61 4.18
N GLN A 38 33.98 13.44 3.91
CA GLN A 38 33.28 12.36 3.23
C GLN A 38 32.12 11.82 4.09
N SER A 39 32.35 11.61 5.38
CA SER A 39 31.31 11.13 6.29
C SER A 39 30.14 12.11 6.41
N LEU A 40 30.40 13.42 6.43
CA LEU A 40 29.35 14.44 6.45
C LEU A 40 28.51 14.44 5.17
N ARG A 41 29.13 14.22 4.00
CA ARG A 41 28.39 14.08 2.73
C ARG A 41 27.50 12.84 2.75
N ASN A 42 28.05 11.70 3.14
CA ASN A 42 27.29 10.46 3.26
C ASN A 42 26.12 10.61 4.25
N GLN A 43 26.32 11.34 5.35
CA GLN A 43 25.26 11.61 6.33
C GLN A 43 24.17 12.51 5.77
N ALA A 44 24.53 13.56 5.01
CA ALA A 44 23.55 14.42 4.34
C ALA A 44 22.73 13.64 3.31
N GLU A 45 23.37 12.78 2.50
CA GLU A 45 22.68 11.92 1.53
C GLU A 45 21.72 10.93 2.23
N ALA A 46 22.15 10.31 3.33
CA ALA A 46 21.30 9.40 4.10
C ALA A 46 20.10 10.12 4.75
N GLN A 47 20.27 11.38 5.18
CA GLN A 47 19.18 12.18 5.71
C GLN A 47 18.13 12.50 4.65
N VAL A 48 18.54 12.85 3.43
CA VAL A 48 17.61 13.11 2.32
C VAL A 48 16.77 11.88 2.00
N ILE A 49 17.40 10.70 1.90
CA ILE A 49 16.68 9.43 1.65
C ILE A 49 15.64 9.17 2.76
N HIS A 50 16.01 9.39 4.02
CA HIS A 50 15.08 9.21 5.13
C HIS A 50 13.92 10.21 5.12
N GLU A 51 14.12 11.45 4.67
CA GLU A 51 13.04 12.44 4.55
C GLU A 51 12.06 12.07 3.43
N ASP A 52 12.56 11.58 2.29
CA ASP A 52 11.73 11.09 1.18
C ASP A 52 10.87 9.90 1.63
N ASP A 53 11.47 8.90 2.30
CA ASP A 53 10.75 7.74 2.84
C ASP A 53 9.64 8.14 3.83
N VAL A 54 9.91 9.12 4.70
CA VAL A 54 8.92 9.62 5.68
C VAL A 54 7.76 10.33 4.97
N ASN A 55 8.04 11.05 3.89
CA ASN A 55 7.00 11.73 3.13
C ASN A 55 6.11 10.71 2.38
N GLU A 56 6.69 9.69 1.75
CA GLU A 56 5.93 8.59 1.13
C GLU A 56 5.04 7.86 2.15
N LEU A 57 5.58 7.54 3.33
CA LEU A 57 4.80 6.92 4.42
C LEU A 57 3.65 7.81 4.91
N ARG A 58 3.83 9.15 4.91
CA ARG A 58 2.77 10.10 5.26
C ARG A 58 1.64 10.09 4.23
N GLU A 59 1.97 10.01 2.96
CA GLU A 59 1.00 9.89 1.86
C GLU A 59 0.22 8.58 1.95
N VAL A 60 0.90 7.45 2.15
CA VAL A 60 0.25 6.14 2.35
C VAL A 60 -0.65 6.15 3.58
N ARG A 61 -0.22 6.79 4.68
CA ARG A 61 -1.04 6.92 5.90
C ARG A 61 -2.29 7.77 5.66
N ALA A 62 -2.18 8.85 4.88
CA ALA A 62 -3.32 9.70 4.51
C ALA A 62 -4.31 8.93 3.62
N ALA A 63 -3.80 8.17 2.64
CA ALA A 63 -4.63 7.32 1.79
C ALA A 63 -5.36 6.23 2.60
N LEU A 64 -4.66 5.57 3.53
CA LEU A 64 -5.26 4.58 4.44
C LEU A 64 -6.32 5.20 5.35
N ALA A 65 -6.11 6.43 5.84
CA ALA A 65 -7.11 7.15 6.64
C ALA A 65 -8.38 7.45 5.81
N ALA A 66 -8.22 7.88 4.56
CA ALA A 66 -9.34 8.11 3.64
C ALA A 66 -10.11 6.81 3.35
N ILE A 67 -9.40 5.71 3.06
CA ILE A 67 -10.03 4.38 2.87
C ILE A 67 -10.78 3.96 4.13
N ARG A 68 -10.19 4.18 5.32
CA ARG A 68 -10.84 3.83 6.59
C ARG A 68 -12.12 4.62 6.84
N VAL A 69 -12.19 5.89 6.42
CA VAL A 69 -13.42 6.69 6.49
C VAL A 69 -14.48 6.12 5.55
N VAL A 70 -14.11 5.76 4.31
CA VAL A 70 -15.04 5.14 3.36
C VAL A 70 -15.54 3.79 3.89
N VAL A 71 -14.65 2.94 4.40
CA VAL A 71 -14.99 1.61 4.94
C VAL A 71 -15.76 1.72 6.26
N GLY A 72 -15.45 2.70 7.12
CA GLY A 72 -16.17 2.96 8.37
C GLY A 72 -17.57 3.54 8.14
N GLY A 73 -17.74 4.36 7.08
CA GLY A 73 -19.03 4.84 6.59
C GLY A 73 -19.85 3.75 5.89
N TYR A 74 -19.18 2.74 5.32
CA TYR A 74 -19.77 1.45 4.94
C TYR A 74 -20.11 0.64 6.20
N GLY A 75 -21.09 1.12 6.97
CA GLY A 75 -21.69 0.43 8.09
C GLY A 75 -22.32 -0.88 7.62
N GLY A 76 -21.52 -1.94 7.63
CA GLY A 76 -21.81 -3.26 7.09
C GLY A 76 -23.29 -3.62 7.10
N GLY A 77 -23.89 -3.65 5.91
CA GLY A 77 -25.18 -4.28 5.65
C GLY A 77 -26.45 -3.50 6.03
N ARG A 78 -26.38 -2.35 6.74
CA ARG A 78 -27.61 -1.63 7.13
C ARG A 78 -28.27 -0.89 5.98
N GLY A 79 -27.51 -0.15 5.17
CA GLY A 79 -28.04 0.53 3.97
C GLY A 79 -28.60 -0.44 2.93
N ILE A 80 -27.92 -1.57 2.75
CA ILE A 80 -28.35 -2.62 1.82
C ILE A 80 -29.67 -3.27 2.28
N HIS A 81 -29.86 -3.50 3.58
CA HIS A 81 -31.13 -4.03 4.10
C HIS A 81 -32.30 -3.06 3.93
N ALA A 82 -32.06 -1.75 4.07
CA ALA A 82 -33.08 -0.72 3.88
C ALA A 82 -33.48 -0.58 2.40
N ALA A 83 -32.52 -0.61 1.47
CA ALA A 83 -32.77 -0.54 0.03
C ALA A 83 -33.46 -1.79 -0.56
N MET A 84 -33.37 -2.95 0.13
CA MET A 84 -34.02 -4.20 -0.29
C MET A 84 -35.40 -4.43 0.33
N ALA A 85 -35.83 -3.59 1.28
CA ALA A 85 -37.17 -3.69 1.85
C ALA A 85 -38.23 -3.46 0.75
N GLY A 86 -39.08 -4.47 0.51
CA GLY A 86 -40.13 -4.42 -0.52
C GLY A 86 -39.75 -4.97 -1.91
N VAL A 87 -38.50 -5.39 -2.13
CA VAL A 87 -38.10 -6.04 -3.39
C VAL A 87 -38.29 -7.56 -3.28
N GLN A 88 -39.14 -8.12 -4.14
CA GLN A 88 -39.50 -9.54 -4.13
C GLN A 88 -38.93 -10.28 -5.34
N CYS A 89 -38.65 -11.57 -5.13
CA CYS A 89 -38.32 -12.49 -6.22
C CYS A 89 -39.52 -12.64 -7.16
N THR A 90 -39.33 -12.42 -8.45
CA THR A 90 -40.41 -12.55 -9.45
C THR A 90 -40.93 -13.98 -9.62
N VAL A 91 -40.20 -14.98 -9.11
CA VAL A 91 -40.56 -16.41 -9.23
C VAL A 91 -41.32 -16.93 -8.00
N CYS A 92 -40.84 -16.63 -6.80
CA CYS A 92 -41.45 -17.14 -5.56
C CYS A 92 -42.16 -16.06 -4.72
N LEU A 93 -42.17 -14.80 -5.18
CA LEU A 93 -42.80 -13.64 -4.54
C LEU A 93 -42.33 -13.38 -3.10
N GLN A 94 -41.18 -13.94 -2.73
CA GLN A 94 -40.59 -13.75 -1.42
C GLN A 94 -39.57 -12.63 -1.44
N GLU A 95 -39.52 -11.85 -0.36
CA GLU A 95 -38.57 -10.76 -0.19
C GLU A 95 -37.12 -11.25 -0.11
N PHE A 96 -36.22 -10.42 -0.64
CA PHE A 96 -34.78 -10.63 -0.55
C PHE A 96 -34.26 -10.26 0.84
N THR A 97 -33.44 -11.13 1.43
CA THR A 97 -33.12 -11.10 2.86
C THR A 97 -31.71 -10.58 3.17
N GLY A 98 -31.02 -9.92 2.25
CA GLY A 98 -29.64 -9.47 2.48
C GLY A 98 -28.61 -9.98 1.48
N PRO A 99 -27.45 -9.31 1.36
CA PRO A 99 -26.29 -9.80 0.61
C PRO A 99 -25.66 -11.06 1.23
N LYS A 100 -25.95 -11.35 2.51
CA LYS A 100 -25.50 -12.54 3.25
C LYS A 100 -26.63 -13.55 3.53
N GLY A 101 -27.81 -13.34 2.93
CA GLY A 101 -28.98 -14.19 3.16
C GLY A 101 -29.13 -15.32 2.13
N ASN A 102 -29.98 -16.28 2.44
CA ASN A 102 -30.32 -17.43 1.58
C ASN A 102 -31.04 -17.06 0.25
N ARG A 103 -31.26 -15.76 0.01
CA ARG A 103 -31.98 -15.21 -1.15
C ARG A 103 -31.24 -13.97 -1.64
N VAL A 104 -30.11 -14.19 -2.31
CA VAL A 104 -29.38 -13.13 -3.01
C VAL A 104 -30.06 -12.85 -4.35
N PRO A 105 -30.37 -11.58 -4.70
CA PRO A 105 -31.01 -11.22 -5.97
C PRO A 105 -30.07 -11.39 -7.16
N LYS A 106 -30.52 -12.13 -8.17
CA LYS A 106 -29.86 -12.34 -9.46
C LYS A 106 -30.66 -11.67 -10.57
N LEU A 107 -29.99 -11.03 -11.51
CA LEU A 107 -30.59 -10.33 -12.65
C LEU A 107 -30.43 -11.14 -13.92
N LEU A 108 -31.54 -11.39 -14.62
CA LEU A 108 -31.55 -11.93 -15.98
C LEU A 108 -31.30 -10.81 -16.99
N PRO A 109 -30.80 -11.12 -18.21
CA PRO A 109 -30.64 -10.12 -19.28
C PRO A 109 -31.93 -9.37 -19.65
N CYS A 110 -33.08 -9.99 -19.40
CA CYS A 110 -34.40 -9.38 -19.60
C CYS A 110 -34.83 -8.43 -18.45
N GLY A 111 -33.95 -8.12 -17.50
CA GLY A 111 -34.23 -7.21 -16.38
C GLY A 111 -35.00 -7.82 -15.20
N HIS A 112 -35.41 -9.09 -15.28
CA HIS A 112 -36.12 -9.75 -14.19
C HIS A 112 -35.17 -10.18 -13.06
N THR A 113 -35.58 -9.97 -11.81
CA THR A 113 -34.80 -10.33 -10.63
C THR A 113 -35.37 -11.56 -9.91
N PHE A 114 -34.54 -12.56 -9.64
CA PHE A 114 -34.95 -13.81 -8.99
C PHE A 114 -33.98 -14.20 -7.86
N SER A 115 -34.41 -15.13 -6.99
CA SER A 115 -33.58 -15.64 -5.89
C SER A 115 -32.77 -16.85 -6.33
N GLU A 116 -31.56 -17.00 -5.81
CA GLU A 116 -30.70 -18.16 -6.12
C GLU A 116 -31.34 -19.52 -5.77
N ARG A 117 -32.26 -19.56 -4.80
CA ARG A 117 -33.05 -20.76 -4.49
C ARG A 117 -34.13 -21.07 -5.53
N SER A 118 -34.64 -20.04 -6.20
CA SER A 118 -35.54 -20.20 -7.34
C SER A 118 -34.70 -20.66 -8.53
N ARG A 119 -34.37 -21.96 -8.58
CA ARG A 119 -33.68 -22.57 -9.73
C ARG A 119 -34.53 -22.37 -10.97
N VAL A 120 -34.26 -21.32 -11.74
CA VAL A 120 -34.74 -21.22 -13.12
C VAL A 120 -34.03 -22.35 -13.87
N SER A 121 -34.81 -23.27 -14.44
CA SER A 121 -34.27 -24.33 -15.29
C SER A 121 -33.27 -23.71 -16.27
N ARG A 122 -32.10 -24.36 -16.46
CA ARG A 122 -31.05 -23.97 -17.42
C ARG A 122 -31.55 -23.84 -18.88
N ARG A 123 -32.82 -24.15 -19.14
CA ARG A 123 -33.59 -23.70 -20.29
C ARG A 123 -34.65 -22.72 -19.76
N GLY A 124 -34.41 -21.43 -19.95
CA GLY A 124 -35.20 -20.35 -19.33
C GLY A 124 -36.67 -20.38 -19.72
N THR A 125 -37.51 -20.91 -18.82
CA THR A 125 -38.94 -20.60 -18.76
C THR A 125 -39.19 -19.89 -17.43
N GLY A 126 -38.92 -18.59 -17.41
CA GLY A 126 -39.49 -17.71 -16.38
C GLY A 126 -40.98 -17.53 -16.68
N PHE A 127 -41.82 -17.51 -15.64
CA PHE A 127 -43.22 -17.10 -15.78
C PHE A 127 -43.24 -15.70 -16.40
N GLY A 128 -43.69 -15.60 -17.65
CA GLY A 128 -43.82 -14.35 -18.41
C GLY A 128 -42.67 -13.97 -19.36
N ALA A 129 -41.52 -14.64 -19.35
CA ALA A 129 -40.42 -14.33 -20.27
C ALA A 129 -39.63 -15.57 -20.69
N ARG A 130 -39.70 -15.94 -21.99
CA ARG A 130 -38.81 -16.93 -22.61
C ARG A 130 -37.47 -16.26 -22.90
N VAL A 131 -36.49 -16.49 -22.05
CA VAL A 131 -35.13 -15.97 -22.24
C VAL A 131 -34.21 -17.16 -22.41
N SER A 132 -33.84 -17.44 -23.65
CA SER A 132 -32.85 -18.44 -23.99
C SER A 132 -31.47 -17.78 -23.96
N THR A 133 -30.71 -17.99 -22.89
CA THR A 133 -29.31 -17.58 -22.82
C THR A 133 -28.44 -18.80 -23.03
N GLU A 134 -27.63 -18.80 -24.08
CA GLU A 134 -26.74 -19.91 -24.45
C GLU A 134 -25.68 -20.21 -23.37
N ASN A 135 -25.38 -19.23 -22.50
CA ASN A 135 -24.47 -19.37 -21.37
C ASN A 135 -25.03 -18.69 -20.10
N ALA A 136 -25.74 -19.46 -19.27
CA ALA A 136 -26.34 -18.96 -18.03
C ALA A 136 -25.33 -18.45 -16.98
N ALA A 137 -24.07 -18.92 -17.04
CA ALA A 137 -23.04 -18.52 -16.08
C ALA A 137 -22.49 -17.10 -16.31
N THR A 138 -22.54 -16.61 -17.56
CA THR A 138 -22.06 -15.26 -17.94
C THR A 138 -23.20 -14.26 -18.12
N ALA A 139 -24.42 -14.70 -18.37
CA ALA A 139 -25.57 -13.83 -18.61
C ALA A 139 -26.34 -13.45 -17.33
N ILE A 140 -26.13 -14.17 -16.22
CA ILE A 140 -26.80 -13.93 -14.94
C ILE A 140 -25.83 -13.20 -14.02
N HIS A 141 -26.13 -11.92 -13.76
CA HIS A 141 -25.31 -11.10 -12.87
C HIS A 141 -25.98 -10.94 -11.51
N ASN A 142 -25.20 -10.66 -10.47
CA ASN A 142 -25.79 -10.13 -9.24
C ASN A 142 -26.42 -8.78 -9.57
N ASN A 143 -27.64 -8.52 -9.09
CA ASN A 143 -28.29 -7.24 -9.34
C ASN A 143 -27.66 -6.14 -8.48
N PHE A 144 -26.52 -5.60 -8.91
CA PHE A 144 -25.78 -4.53 -8.21
C PHE A 144 -26.54 -3.21 -8.12
N ILE A 145 -27.57 -2.98 -8.95
CA ILE A 145 -28.43 -1.80 -8.86
C ILE A 145 -29.22 -1.81 -7.54
N LEU A 146 -29.67 -2.98 -7.07
CA LEU A 146 -30.28 -3.13 -5.75
C LEU A 146 -29.29 -2.95 -4.59
N PHE A 147 -27.99 -3.00 -4.87
CA PHE A 147 -26.92 -2.84 -3.89
C PHE A 147 -26.33 -1.40 -3.88
N ASN A 148 -26.64 -0.56 -4.88
CA ASN A 148 -25.99 0.74 -5.12
C ASN A 148 -26.92 1.96 -5.08
N ASN A 149 -28.20 1.83 -4.76
CA ASN A 149 -29.06 3.00 -4.54
C ASN A 149 -28.70 3.63 -3.17
N GLN A 150 -27.77 4.58 -3.21
CA GLN A 150 -27.51 5.58 -2.17
C GLN A 150 -28.71 6.51 -2.01
#